data_AF-A0A972I0U3-F1
#
_entry.id   AF-A0A972I0U3-F1
#
_cell.length_a   1.000
_cell.length_b   1.000
_cell.length_c   1.000
_cell.angle_alpha   90.00
_cell.angle_beta   90.00
_cell.angle_gamma   90.00
#
_symmetry.space_group_name_H-M   'P 1'
#
loop_
_entity.id
_entity.type
_entity.pdbx_description
1 polymer ?
#
loop_
_entity_poly.entity_id
_entity_poly.type
_entity_poly.pdbx_seq_one_letter_code
_entity_poly.pdbx_strand_id
1 'polypeptide(L)'
;MLNNENKNTKKLLAESFKKQLLKHPFEKITIKMITDDAGVIRPTFYNYYRDKYEVFEHIIDEELMGVAYALIDNSMEREAIKMVFTYFDRNRFFYQEAFKVEGQNSFEGILFNRITGLFKKIIKKHTTTIENDSILTVENLARYYSTGMVYILKMWLFEERFLKVTPEEMFNAYMFIITHSILEIIHQQA
;
A
#
# COMPACT_ATOMS: atom_id res chain seq x y z
N MET A 1 -14.19 -24.28 4.75
CA MET A 1 -12.76 -24.46 4.42
C MET A 1 -12.55 -24.01 2.99
N LEU A 2 -11.85 -22.89 2.75
CA LEU A 2 -11.45 -22.49 1.40
C LEU A 2 -10.43 -23.53 0.90
N ASN A 3 -10.76 -24.31 -0.13
CA ASN A 3 -9.87 -25.32 -0.71
C ASN A 3 -8.49 -24.72 -1.04
N ASN A 4 -7.41 -25.43 -0.72
CA ASN A 4 -6.03 -25.01 -1.03
C ASN A 4 -5.83 -24.70 -2.52
N GLU A 5 -6.56 -25.38 -3.41
CA GLU A 5 -6.56 -25.12 -4.86
C GLU A 5 -7.09 -23.72 -5.23
N ASN A 6 -8.09 -23.20 -4.49
CA ASN A 6 -8.63 -21.87 -4.73
C ASN A 6 -7.66 -20.77 -4.30
N LYS A 7 -6.96 -20.94 -3.15
CA LYS A 7 -5.92 -20.00 -2.72
C LYS A 7 -4.74 -19.98 -3.69
N ASN A 8 -4.35 -21.15 -4.21
CA ASN A 8 -3.26 -21.25 -5.17
C ASN A 8 -3.60 -20.53 -6.50
N THR A 9 -4.81 -20.75 -7.02
CA THR A 9 -5.26 -20.11 -8.27
C THR A 9 -5.33 -18.59 -8.15
N LYS A 10 -5.85 -18.08 -7.04
CA LYS A 10 -5.95 -16.64 -6.78
C LYS A 10 -4.58 -15.96 -6.78
N LYS A 11 -3.58 -16.62 -6.18
CA LYS A 11 -2.17 -16.19 -6.17
C LYS A 11 -1.56 -16.21 -7.58
N LEU A 12 -1.76 -17.27 -8.35
CA LEU A 12 -1.25 -17.37 -9.73
C LEU A 12 -1.77 -16.23 -10.62
N LEU A 13 -3.05 -15.89 -10.49
CA LEU A 13 -3.65 -14.76 -11.20
C LEU A 13 -3.04 -13.41 -10.80
N ALA A 14 -2.77 -13.20 -9.50
CA ALA A 14 -2.11 -11.99 -9.00
C ALA A 14 -0.66 -11.88 -9.49
N GLU A 15 0.11 -12.96 -9.43
CA GLU A 15 1.49 -13.02 -9.95
C GLU A 15 1.53 -12.77 -11.46
N SER A 16 0.59 -13.36 -12.20
CA SER A 16 0.46 -13.11 -13.64
C SER A 16 0.16 -11.64 -13.92
N PHE A 17 -0.80 -11.05 -13.21
CA PHE A 17 -1.11 -9.63 -13.35
C PHE A 17 0.11 -8.73 -13.08
N LYS A 18 0.89 -8.99 -12.02
CA LYS A 18 2.14 -8.27 -11.74
C LYS A 18 3.11 -8.35 -12.92
N LYS A 19 3.31 -9.54 -13.50
CA LYS A 19 4.17 -9.73 -14.68
C LYS A 19 3.67 -8.95 -15.89
N GLN A 20 2.35 -8.93 -16.12
CA GLN A 20 1.77 -8.20 -17.24
C GLN A 20 1.92 -6.68 -17.06
N LEU A 21 1.76 -6.17 -15.83
CA LEU A 21 1.91 -4.75 -15.53
C LEU A 21 3.33 -4.23 -15.74
N LEU A 22 4.34 -5.07 -15.52
CA LEU A 22 5.74 -4.74 -15.82
C LEU A 22 6.06 -4.71 -17.32
N LYS A 23 5.19 -5.26 -18.18
CA LYS A 23 5.42 -5.39 -19.63
C LYS A 23 4.53 -4.49 -20.46
N HIS A 24 3.35 -4.14 -19.93
CA HIS A 24 2.30 -3.47 -20.69
C HIS A 24 1.66 -2.36 -19.84
N PRO A 25 1.32 -1.21 -20.46
CA PRO A 25 0.48 -0.23 -19.80
C PRO A 25 -0.81 -0.86 -19.27
N PHE A 26 -1.26 -0.46 -18.09
CA PHE A 26 -2.41 -1.08 -17.40
C PHE A 26 -3.63 -1.24 -18.33
N GLU A 27 -3.97 -0.21 -19.11
CA GLU A 27 -5.11 -0.24 -20.06
C GLU A 27 -4.99 -1.31 -21.14
N LYS A 28 -3.78 -1.71 -21.51
CA LYS A 28 -3.53 -2.73 -22.55
C LYS A 28 -3.52 -4.15 -21.99
N ILE A 29 -3.43 -4.32 -20.68
CA ILE A 29 -3.53 -5.64 -20.05
C ILE A 29 -4.97 -6.14 -20.22
N THR A 30 -5.12 -7.33 -20.80
CA THR A 30 -6.42 -7.99 -20.93
C THR A 30 -6.55 -9.12 -19.92
N ILE A 31 -7.78 -9.47 -19.53
CA ILE A 31 -8.05 -10.64 -18.68
C ILE A 31 -7.50 -11.92 -19.31
N LYS A 32 -7.53 -12.01 -20.65
CA LYS A 32 -6.95 -13.14 -21.38
C LYS A 32 -5.44 -13.26 -21.15
N MET A 33 -4.68 -12.16 -21.22
CA MET A 33 -3.23 -12.19 -20.97
C MET A 33 -2.91 -12.69 -19.56
N ILE A 34 -3.71 -12.30 -18.57
CA ILE A 34 -3.55 -12.75 -17.18
C ILE A 34 -3.88 -14.24 -17.07
N THR A 35 -5.00 -14.68 -17.64
CA THR A 35 -5.43 -16.08 -17.53
C THR A 35 -4.52 -17.04 -18.29
N ASP A 36 -4.08 -16.64 -19.49
CA ASP A 36 -3.19 -17.45 -20.33
C ASP A 36 -1.84 -17.67 -19.64
N ASP A 37 -1.26 -16.63 -19.03
CA ASP A 37 0.01 -16.73 -18.29
C ASP A 37 -0.14 -17.43 -16.93
N ALA A 38 -1.30 -17.33 -16.28
CA ALA A 38 -1.62 -18.09 -15.08
C ALA A 38 -2.01 -19.57 -15.34
N GLY A 39 -2.16 -19.98 -16.59
CA GLY A 39 -2.53 -21.34 -16.97
C GLY A 39 -3.99 -21.71 -16.65
N VAL A 40 -4.89 -20.73 -16.60
CA VAL A 40 -6.32 -20.93 -16.32
C VAL A 40 -7.20 -20.32 -17.43
N ILE A 41 -8.49 -20.64 -17.42
CA ILE A 41 -9.45 -20.07 -18.38
C ILE A 41 -10.07 -18.77 -17.86
N ARG A 42 -10.54 -17.91 -18.77
CA ARG A 42 -11.16 -16.61 -18.41
C ARG A 42 -12.31 -16.71 -17.39
N PRO A 43 -13.24 -17.69 -17.45
CA PRO A 43 -14.26 -17.85 -16.42
C PRO A 43 -13.68 -18.01 -15.01
N THR A 44 -12.54 -18.69 -14.87
CA THR A 44 -11.85 -18.87 -13.59
C THR A 44 -11.39 -17.53 -12.99
N PHE A 45 -10.99 -16.55 -13.80
CA PHE A 45 -10.66 -15.21 -13.31
C PHE A 45 -11.84 -14.58 -12.58
N TYR A 46 -13.03 -14.64 -13.18
CA TYR A 46 -14.24 -14.01 -12.64
C TYR A 46 -14.79 -14.71 -11.39
N ASN A 47 -14.29 -15.90 -11.05
CA ASN A 47 -14.55 -16.51 -9.75
C ASN A 47 -13.82 -15.79 -8.59
N TYR A 48 -12.79 -14.98 -8.90
CA TYR A 48 -11.94 -14.32 -7.91
C TYR A 48 -11.94 -12.80 -7.99
N TYR A 49 -12.06 -12.24 -9.19
CA TYR A 49 -11.96 -10.80 -9.44
C TYR A 49 -12.97 -10.36 -10.49
N ARG A 50 -13.64 -9.24 -10.25
CA ARG A 50 -14.56 -8.63 -11.22
C ARG A 50 -13.81 -7.98 -12.38
N ASP A 51 -12.66 -7.37 -12.08
CA ASP A 51 -11.82 -6.67 -13.05
C ASP A 51 -10.35 -6.61 -12.59
N LYS A 52 -9.51 -5.86 -13.32
CA LYS A 52 -8.09 -5.68 -13.02
C LYS A 52 -7.82 -4.84 -11.77
N TYR A 53 -8.73 -3.93 -11.40
CA TYR A 53 -8.58 -3.10 -10.21
C TYR A 53 -8.74 -3.94 -8.94
N GLU A 54 -9.66 -4.90 -8.95
CA GLU A 54 -9.83 -5.82 -7.83
C GLU A 54 -8.59 -6.70 -7.60
N VAL A 55 -7.80 -6.97 -8.66
CA VAL A 55 -6.49 -7.64 -8.51
C VAL A 55 -5.50 -6.74 -7.75
N PHE A 56 -5.46 -5.43 -8.03
CA PHE A 56 -4.62 -4.49 -7.29
C PHE A 56 -4.99 -4.44 -5.81
N GLU A 57 -6.28 -4.31 -5.52
CA GLU A 57 -6.79 -4.29 -4.15
C GLU A 57 -6.38 -5.55 -3.40
N HIS A 58 -6.57 -6.71 -4.03
CA HIS A 58 -6.19 -7.98 -3.42
C HIS A 58 -4.68 -8.12 -3.16
N ILE A 59 -3.84 -7.67 -4.09
CA ILE A 59 -2.38 -7.68 -3.91
C ILE A 59 -1.99 -6.84 -2.68
N ILE A 60 -2.53 -5.62 -2.55
CA ILE A 60 -2.27 -4.78 -1.39
C ILE A 60 -2.81 -5.45 -0.11
N ASP A 61 -4.02 -5.99 -0.16
CA ASP A 61 -4.70 -6.52 1.01
C ASP A 61 -4.01 -7.77 1.57
N GLU A 62 -3.65 -8.73 0.72
CA GLU A 62 -2.99 -9.98 1.18
C GLU A 62 -1.52 -9.79 1.48
N GLU A 63 -0.78 -9.16 0.58
CA GLU A 63 0.69 -9.18 0.66
C GLU A 63 1.23 -8.07 1.56
N LEU A 64 0.47 -7.00 1.77
CA LEU A 64 0.89 -5.86 2.59
C LEU A 64 0.00 -5.66 3.83
N MET A 65 -1.29 -5.41 3.66
CA MET A 65 -2.17 -5.03 4.78
C MET A 65 -2.39 -6.17 5.76
N GLY A 66 -2.52 -7.42 5.30
CA GLY A 66 -2.68 -8.58 6.17
C GLY A 66 -1.53 -8.72 7.17
N VAL A 67 -0.29 -8.57 6.70
CA VAL A 67 0.90 -8.62 7.55
C VAL A 67 0.98 -7.40 8.46
N ALA A 68 0.73 -6.20 7.92
CA ALA A 68 0.79 -4.97 8.69
C ALA A 68 -0.25 -4.95 9.83
N TYR A 69 -1.47 -5.43 9.58
CA TYR A 69 -2.49 -5.58 10.61
C TYR A 69 -2.12 -6.60 11.68
N ALA A 70 -1.53 -7.73 11.31
CA ALA A 70 -1.05 -8.72 12.28
C ALA A 70 0.06 -8.16 13.17
N LEU A 71 0.98 -7.37 12.61
CA LEU A 71 2.01 -6.67 13.39
C LEU A 71 1.38 -5.65 14.36
N ILE A 72 0.41 -4.85 13.89
CA ILE A 72 -0.31 -3.91 14.76
C ILE A 72 -1.04 -4.65 15.88
N ASP A 73 -1.70 -5.78 15.61
CA ASP A 73 -2.39 -6.55 16.65
C ASP A 73 -1.42 -7.02 17.75
N ASN A 74 -0.16 -7.31 17.41
CA ASN A 74 0.90 -7.69 18.33
C ASN A 74 1.70 -6.50 18.91
N SER A 75 1.20 -5.26 18.79
CA SER A 75 1.85 -4.04 19.30
C SER A 75 3.22 -3.76 18.66
N MET A 76 3.33 -4.08 17.36
CA MET A 76 4.50 -3.85 16.53
C MET A 76 4.18 -2.82 15.43
N GLU A 77 3.60 -1.68 15.81
CA GLU A 77 3.13 -0.64 14.87
C GLU A 77 4.29 -0.04 14.07
N ARG A 78 5.45 0.13 14.71
CA ARG A 78 6.66 0.64 14.06
C ARG A 78 7.13 -0.30 12.96
N GLU A 79 7.12 -1.61 13.22
CA GLU A 79 7.46 -2.66 12.27
C GLU A 79 6.41 -2.75 11.15
N ALA A 80 5.13 -2.55 11.46
CA ALA A 80 4.07 -2.47 10.46
C ALA A 80 4.29 -1.32 9.47
N ILE A 81 4.67 -0.14 9.97
CA ILE A 81 5.03 1.02 9.14
C ILE A 81 6.29 0.72 8.32
N LYS A 82 7.35 0.19 8.94
CA LYS A 82 8.60 -0.18 8.26
C LYS A 82 8.41 -1.24 7.17
N MET A 83 7.49 -2.19 7.39
CA MET A 83 7.11 -3.22 6.42
C MET A 83 6.59 -2.59 5.13
N VAL A 84 5.83 -1.48 5.20
CA VAL A 84 5.36 -0.75 4.00
C VAL A 84 6.54 -0.33 3.15
N PHE A 85 7.52 0.39 3.70
CA PHE A 85 8.71 0.83 2.96
C PHE A 85 9.49 -0.36 2.38
N THR A 86 9.67 -1.41 3.19
CA THR A 86 10.41 -2.62 2.77
C THR A 86 9.72 -3.33 1.61
N TYR A 87 8.40 -3.45 1.66
CA TYR A 87 7.63 -4.14 0.64
C TYR A 87 7.52 -3.35 -0.66
N PHE A 88 7.41 -2.02 -0.57
CA PHE A 88 7.43 -1.14 -1.73
C PHE A 88 8.77 -1.19 -2.47
N ASP A 89 9.90 -1.23 -1.76
CA ASP A 89 11.22 -1.33 -2.38
C ASP A 89 11.47 -2.69 -3.04
N ARG A 90 11.10 -3.79 -2.35
CA ARG A 90 11.18 -5.15 -2.92
C ARG A 90 10.38 -5.29 -4.21
N ASN A 91 9.33 -4.50 -4.38
CA ASN A 91 8.46 -4.50 -5.56
C ASN A 91 8.50 -3.15 -6.30
N ARG A 92 9.63 -2.43 -6.25
CA ARG A 92 9.76 -1.03 -6.72
C ARG A 92 9.21 -0.81 -8.12
N PHE A 93 9.65 -1.60 -9.10
CA PHE A 93 9.21 -1.44 -10.50
C PHE A 93 7.71 -1.68 -10.67
N PHE A 94 7.15 -2.67 -9.95
CA PHE A 94 5.72 -2.93 -10.00
C PHE A 94 4.93 -1.74 -9.47
N TYR A 95 5.36 -1.16 -8.35
CA TYR A 95 4.68 0.00 -7.78
C TYR A 95 4.88 1.28 -8.57
N GLN A 96 6.03 1.46 -9.23
CA GLN A 96 6.20 2.53 -10.21
C GLN A 96 5.20 2.41 -11.36
N GLU A 97 4.98 1.22 -11.93
CA GLU A 97 3.95 1.03 -12.96
C GLU A 97 2.53 1.17 -12.39
N ALA A 98 2.28 0.71 -11.17
CA ALA A 98 0.98 0.84 -10.51
C ALA A 98 0.61 2.31 -10.27
N PHE A 99 1.54 3.15 -9.82
CA PHE A 99 1.31 4.59 -9.60
C PHE A 99 0.99 5.37 -10.88
N LYS A 100 1.28 4.83 -12.07
CA LYS A 100 0.88 5.43 -13.36
C LYS A 100 -0.58 5.16 -13.72
N VAL A 101 -1.29 4.31 -12.95
CA VAL A 101 -2.71 4.03 -13.15
C VAL A 101 -3.54 5.13 -12.51
N GLU A 102 -4.02 6.04 -13.34
CA GLU A 102 -4.83 7.21 -12.97
C GLU A 102 -6.32 7.03 -13.31
N GLY A 103 -7.17 7.94 -12.85
CA GLY A 103 -8.63 7.91 -13.08
C GLY A 103 -9.43 7.62 -11.81
N GLN A 104 -10.70 7.23 -11.97
CA GLN A 104 -11.63 7.04 -10.84
C GLN A 104 -11.17 5.94 -9.86
N ASN A 105 -10.49 4.91 -10.36
CA ASN A 105 -9.93 3.81 -9.57
C ASN A 105 -8.39 3.84 -9.60
N SER A 106 -7.81 5.02 -9.39
CA SER A 106 -6.35 5.16 -9.38
C SER A 106 -5.72 4.28 -8.31
N PHE A 107 -4.53 3.74 -8.60
CA PHE A 107 -3.77 2.98 -7.62
C PHE A 107 -3.46 3.81 -6.37
N GLU A 108 -3.12 5.09 -6.56
CA GLU A 108 -2.87 6.02 -5.47
C GLU A 108 -4.08 6.17 -4.54
N GLY A 109 -5.30 6.26 -5.09
CA GLY A 109 -6.53 6.30 -4.31
C GLY A 109 -6.79 4.99 -3.53
N ILE A 110 -6.55 3.85 -4.17
CA ILE A 110 -6.64 2.53 -3.50
C ILE A 110 -5.66 2.47 -2.33
N LEU A 111 -4.39 2.79 -2.57
CA LEU A 111 -3.34 2.79 -1.57
C LEU A 111 -3.67 3.74 -0.41
N PHE A 112 -4.09 4.97 -0.71
CA PHE A 112 -4.47 5.96 0.28
C PHE A 112 -5.57 5.43 1.21
N ASN A 113 -6.59 4.76 0.67
CA ASN A 113 -7.66 4.18 1.46
C ASN A 113 -7.16 3.06 2.39
N ARG A 114 -6.25 2.21 1.90
CA ARG A 114 -5.67 1.11 2.69
C ARG A 114 -4.74 1.61 3.80
N ILE A 115 -3.86 2.55 3.50
CA ILE A 115 -3.01 3.22 4.50
C ILE A 115 -3.85 3.99 5.52
N THR A 116 -4.98 4.58 5.10
CA THR A 116 -5.92 5.20 6.04
C THR A 116 -6.53 4.16 6.99
N GLY A 117 -6.87 2.97 6.51
CA GLY A 117 -7.27 1.85 7.37
C GLY A 117 -6.19 1.45 8.38
N LEU A 118 -4.93 1.39 7.93
CA LEU A 118 -3.75 1.14 8.77
C LEU A 118 -3.66 2.15 9.93
N PHE A 119 -3.66 3.45 9.63
CA PHE A 119 -3.56 4.48 10.66
C PHE A 119 -4.77 4.54 11.57
N LYS A 120 -5.99 4.31 11.05
CA LYS A 120 -7.19 4.17 11.89
C LYS A 120 -7.01 3.06 12.93
N LYS A 121 -6.46 1.92 12.53
CA LYS A 121 -6.22 0.80 13.44
C LYS A 121 -5.21 1.15 14.52
N ILE A 122 -4.09 1.78 14.14
CA ILE A 122 -3.05 2.25 15.07
C ILE A 122 -3.66 3.24 16.08
N ILE A 123 -4.33 4.28 15.60
CA ILE A 123 -4.89 5.35 16.45
C ILE A 123 -5.94 4.78 17.42
N LYS A 124 -6.87 3.93 16.94
CA LYS A 124 -7.91 3.34 17.80
C LYS A 124 -7.35 2.39 18.86
N LYS A 125 -6.18 1.79 18.62
CA LYS A 125 -5.55 0.89 19.58
C LYS A 125 -4.92 1.65 20.76
N HIS A 126 -4.33 2.82 20.49
CA HIS A 126 -3.58 3.60 21.49
C HIS A 126 -4.36 4.78 22.08
N THR A 127 -5.46 5.17 21.44
CA THR A 127 -6.25 6.31 21.89
C THR A 127 -7.72 5.92 22.07
N THR A 128 -8.20 5.97 23.32
CA THR A 128 -9.63 5.84 23.67
C THR A 128 -10.39 7.16 23.63
N THR A 129 -9.65 8.27 23.67
CA THR A 129 -10.15 9.64 23.84
C THR A 129 -9.25 10.56 23.04
N ILE A 130 -9.44 10.59 21.73
CA ILE A 130 -9.18 11.86 21.06
C ILE A 130 -10.32 12.70 21.60
N GLU A 131 -10.00 13.67 22.47
CA GLU A 131 -10.97 14.54 23.12
C GLU A 131 -12.04 14.97 22.12
N ASN A 132 -13.30 15.14 22.55
CA ASN A 132 -14.48 15.44 21.72
C ASN A 132 -14.29 16.67 20.81
N ASP A 133 -13.45 16.53 19.80
CA ASP A 133 -13.01 17.53 18.86
C ASP A 133 -13.61 17.14 17.51
N SER A 134 -14.40 18.05 16.95
CA SER A 134 -15.11 17.83 15.70
C SER A 134 -14.19 17.75 14.48
N ILE A 135 -12.95 18.24 14.59
CA ILE A 135 -11.96 18.29 13.52
C ILE A 135 -10.92 17.18 13.70
N LEU A 136 -10.38 16.98 14.90
CA LEU A 136 -9.33 15.98 15.19
C LEU A 136 -9.89 14.57 15.34
N THR A 137 -10.83 14.18 14.49
CA THR A 137 -11.38 12.82 14.50
C THR A 137 -10.33 11.79 14.08
N VAL A 138 -10.52 10.53 14.50
CA VAL A 138 -9.71 9.38 14.02
C VAL A 138 -9.63 9.34 12.49
N GLU A 139 -10.72 9.69 11.81
CA GLU A 139 -10.77 9.77 10.34
C GLU A 139 -9.79 10.80 9.79
N ASN A 140 -9.87 12.03 10.27
CA ASN A 140 -9.08 13.14 9.76
C ASN A 140 -7.59 12.96 10.07
N LEU A 141 -7.26 12.48 11.27
CA LEU A 141 -5.88 12.17 11.64
C LEU A 141 -5.31 11.03 10.78
N ALA A 142 -6.07 9.94 10.59
CA ALA A 142 -5.61 8.86 9.74
C ALA A 142 -5.39 9.32 8.29
N ARG A 143 -6.31 10.13 7.75
CA ARG A 143 -6.16 10.71 6.40
C ARG A 143 -4.94 11.63 6.31
N TYR A 144 -4.68 12.45 7.32
CA TYR A 144 -3.49 13.29 7.37
C TYR A 144 -2.19 12.46 7.31
N TYR A 145 -2.05 11.45 8.16
CA TYR A 145 -0.87 10.57 8.15
C TYR A 145 -0.74 9.76 6.86
N SER A 146 -1.87 9.32 6.27
CA SER A 146 -1.89 8.66 4.97
C SER A 146 -1.39 9.55 3.85
N THR A 147 -1.80 10.83 3.81
CA THR A 147 -1.32 11.78 2.80
C THR A 147 0.20 11.88 2.84
N GLY A 148 0.78 12.04 4.03
CA GLY A 148 2.24 12.11 4.21
C GLY A 148 2.95 10.83 3.77
N MET A 149 2.45 9.66 4.16
CA MET A 149 3.05 8.38 3.79
C MET A 149 2.98 8.12 2.28
N VAL A 150 1.81 8.32 1.66
CA VAL A 150 1.63 8.09 0.20
C VAL A 150 2.51 9.05 -0.59
N TYR A 151 2.58 10.32 -0.19
CA TYR A 151 3.48 11.30 -0.79
C TYR A 151 4.94 10.83 -0.73
N ILE A 152 5.43 10.45 0.46
CA ILE A 152 6.83 10.02 0.63
C ILE A 152 7.13 8.75 -0.17
N LEU A 153 6.21 7.78 -0.20
CA LEU A 153 6.39 6.57 -1.03
C LEU A 153 6.49 6.93 -2.51
N LYS A 154 5.58 7.76 -3.03
CA LYS A 154 5.61 8.19 -4.43
C LYS A 154 6.88 8.98 -4.75
N MET A 155 7.24 9.94 -3.91
CA MET A 155 8.48 10.72 -4.02
C MET A 155 9.71 9.80 -4.06
N TRP A 156 9.81 8.84 -3.13
CA TRP A 156 10.93 7.90 -3.04
C TRP A 156 11.03 6.95 -4.24
N LEU A 157 9.89 6.57 -4.83
CA LEU A 157 9.87 5.69 -5.99
C LEU A 157 10.29 6.40 -7.28
N PHE A 158 9.99 7.69 -7.43
CA PHE A 158 10.13 8.38 -8.71
C PHE A 158 11.28 9.39 -8.78
N GLU A 159 11.75 9.95 -7.67
CA GLU A 159 12.82 10.94 -7.72
C GLU A 159 14.21 10.29 -7.77
N GLU A 160 15.00 10.66 -8.78
CA GLU A 160 16.34 10.09 -9.04
C GLU A 160 17.29 10.23 -7.85
N ARG A 161 17.20 11.35 -7.11
CA ARG A 161 18.03 11.61 -5.93
C ARG A 161 17.85 10.58 -4.81
N PHE A 162 16.76 9.81 -4.82
CA PHE A 162 16.50 8.80 -3.80
C PHE A 162 16.69 7.35 -4.27
N LEU A 163 17.25 7.13 -5.47
CA LEU A 163 17.49 5.77 -6.00
C LEU A 163 18.39 4.90 -5.12
N LYS A 164 19.32 5.53 -4.40
CA LYS A 164 20.25 4.83 -3.48
C LYS A 164 19.77 4.81 -2.03
N VAL A 165 18.64 5.47 -1.74
CA VAL A 165 18.10 5.52 -0.39
C VAL A 165 17.42 4.20 -0.08
N THR A 166 17.87 3.55 0.99
CA THR A 166 17.36 2.27 1.45
C THR A 166 15.98 2.39 2.10
N PRO A 167 15.22 1.30 2.23
CA PRO A 167 13.95 1.30 2.97
C PRO A 167 14.09 1.76 4.42
N GLU A 168 15.21 1.41 5.07
CA GLU A 168 15.50 1.80 6.46
C GLU A 168 15.67 3.32 6.58
N GLU A 169 16.46 3.92 5.68
CA GLU A 169 16.69 5.37 5.66
C GLU A 169 15.41 6.15 5.37
N MET A 170 14.61 5.71 4.39
CA MET A 170 13.36 6.39 4.06
C MET A 170 12.32 6.24 5.18
N PHE A 171 12.24 5.06 5.80
CA PHE A 171 11.43 4.84 6.99
C PHE A 171 11.85 5.74 8.14
N ASN A 172 13.15 5.87 8.43
CA ASN A 172 13.65 6.74 9.49
C ASN A 172 13.34 8.23 9.21
N ALA A 173 13.48 8.68 7.96
CA ALA A 173 13.10 10.03 7.54
C ALA A 173 11.58 10.27 7.72
N TYR A 174 10.74 9.31 7.34
CA TYR A 174 9.31 9.37 7.58
C TYR A 174 8.98 9.45 9.08
N MET A 175 9.59 8.58 9.90
CA MET A 175 9.39 8.58 11.35
C MET A 175 9.80 9.90 11.98
N PHE A 176 10.91 10.50 11.53
CA PHE A 176 11.33 11.82 11.98
C PHE A 176 10.25 12.87 11.72
N ILE A 177 9.72 12.94 10.49
CA ILE A 177 8.69 13.91 10.08
C ILE A 177 7.42 13.78 10.92
N ILE A 178 6.95 12.55 11.20
CA ILE A 178 5.69 12.36 11.93
C ILE A 178 5.83 12.47 13.46
N THR A 179 7.06 12.52 13.97
CA THR A 179 7.34 12.68 15.41
C THR A 179 7.89 14.05 15.78
N HIS A 180 8.23 14.88 14.79
CA HIS A 180 8.74 16.23 14.97
C HIS A 180 7.93 17.20 14.11
N SER A 181 7.19 18.08 14.76
CA SER A 181 6.52 19.17 14.08
C SER A 181 7.53 20.12 13.44
N ILE A 182 7.10 20.82 12.38
CA ILE A 182 7.94 21.82 11.72
C ILE A 182 8.41 22.92 12.69
N LEU A 183 7.61 23.25 13.71
CA LEU A 183 7.95 24.25 14.72
C LEU A 183 9.07 23.78 15.65
N GLU A 184 9.07 22.50 16.03
CA GLU A 184 10.16 21.91 16.82
C GLU A 184 11.48 21.88 16.04
N ILE A 185 11.42 21.57 14.75
CA ILE A 185 12.61 21.55 13.88
C ILE A 185 13.25 22.94 13.79
N ILE A 186 12.44 23.99 13.63
CA ILE A 186 12.93 25.37 13.51
C ILE A 186 13.54 25.85 14.84
N HIS A 187 12.96 25.48 15.98
CA HIS A 187 13.48 25.89 17.29
C HIS A 187 14.77 25.17 17.70
N GLN A 188 15.10 24.01 17.11
CA GLN A 188 16.40 23.35 17.35
C GLN A 188 17.58 24.01 16.62
N GLN A 189 17.30 24.94 15.70
CA GLN A 189 18.31 25.66 14.92
C GLN A 189 18.54 27.11 15.40
N ALA A 190 17.85 27.53 16.46
CA ALA A 190 17.98 28.84 17.10
C ALA A 190 18.75 28.72 18.42
#